data_AF-A0A3M1LG68-F1
#
_entry.id   AF-A0A3M1LG68-F1
#
_cell.length_a   1.000
_cell.length_b   1.000
_cell.length_c   1.000
_cell.angle_alpha   90.00
_cell.angle_beta   90.00
_cell.angle_gamma   90.00
#
_symmetry.space_group_name_H-M   'P 1'
#
loop_
_entity.id
_entity.type
_entity.pdbx_description
1 polymer ?
#
loop_
_entity_poly.entity_id
_entity_poly.type
_entity_poly.pdbx_seq_one_letter_code
_entity_poly.pdbx_strand_id
1 'polypeptide(L)'
;GENIVRPYSRQMSDERLLKIMRLAVVGVAVLSALMALWKSNIYDLVAQSSALSLVSLFVPLTAGLYWKRASETGAMLSILTGMGAWLLCEALATEIPSLIYGLAASIGGMVLGTLWKPRRTA
;
A
#
# COMPACT_ATOMS: atom_id res chain seq x y z
N GLY A 1 -4.62 -11.35 -8.34
CA GLY A 1 -5.97 -11.88 -8.64
C GLY A 1 -6.33 -13.00 -7.71
N GLU A 2 -5.63 -14.13 -7.78
CA GLU A 2 -5.84 -15.32 -6.92
C GLU A 2 -5.83 -15.04 -5.41
N ASN A 3 -4.92 -14.19 -4.92
CA ASN A 3 -4.72 -13.96 -3.48
C ASN A 3 -5.79 -13.08 -2.79
N ILE A 4 -6.61 -12.34 -3.57
CA ILE A 4 -7.66 -11.46 -3.02
C ILE A 4 -9.02 -12.17 -2.99
N VAL A 5 -9.27 -13.07 -3.95
CA VAL A 5 -10.60 -13.65 -4.12
C VAL A 5 -10.78 -14.92 -3.29
N ARG A 6 -9.76 -15.78 -3.20
CA ARG A 6 -9.84 -17.06 -2.48
C ARG A 6 -10.28 -16.98 -1.00
N PRO A 7 -9.92 -15.94 -0.22
CA PRO A 7 -10.35 -15.87 1.19
C PRO A 7 -11.85 -15.58 1.37
N TYR A 8 -12.50 -14.96 0.38
CA TYR A 8 -13.90 -14.51 0.49
C TYR A 8 -14.88 -15.38 -0.32
N SER A 9 -14.38 -16.24 -1.21
CA SER A 9 -15.19 -16.99 -2.16
C SER A 9 -15.33 -18.47 -1.79
N ARG A 10 -16.14 -18.77 -0.76
CA ARG A 10 -16.64 -20.16 -0.62
C ARG A 10 -17.72 -20.49 -1.67
N GLN A 11 -18.33 -19.49 -2.34
CA GLN A 11 -19.41 -19.68 -3.32
C GLN A 11 -19.59 -18.49 -4.32
N MET A 12 -18.65 -18.19 -5.23
CA MET A 12 -18.93 -17.26 -6.34
C MET A 12 -18.58 -17.86 -7.70
N SER A 13 -19.55 -17.86 -8.61
CA SER A 13 -19.43 -18.36 -10.00
C SER A 13 -18.37 -17.58 -10.80
N ASP A 14 -17.50 -18.31 -11.49
CA ASP A 14 -16.35 -17.80 -12.25
C ASP A 14 -16.69 -16.67 -13.23
N GLU A 15 -17.92 -16.64 -13.76
CA GLU A 15 -18.37 -15.58 -14.66
C GLU A 15 -18.44 -14.19 -13.99
N ARG A 16 -18.80 -14.13 -12.70
CA ARG A 16 -18.84 -12.86 -11.95
C ARG A 16 -17.43 -12.36 -11.66
N LEU A 17 -16.52 -13.27 -11.37
CA LEU A 17 -15.11 -12.96 -11.16
C LEU A 17 -14.48 -12.37 -12.44
N LEU A 18 -14.75 -12.98 -13.59
CA LEU A 18 -14.30 -12.47 -14.88
C LEU A 18 -14.87 -11.08 -15.20
N LYS A 19 -16.15 -10.82 -14.90
CA LYS A 19 -16.78 -9.50 -15.08
C LYS A 19 -16.17 -8.44 -14.16
N ILE A 20 -15.91 -8.76 -12.89
CA ILE A 20 -15.27 -7.84 -11.94
C ILE A 20 -13.86 -7.50 -12.40
N MET A 21 -13.07 -8.50 -12.80
CA MET A 21 -11.72 -8.28 -13.31
C MET A 21 -11.74 -7.42 -14.58
N ARG A 22 -12.67 -7.68 -15.51
CA ARG A 22 -12.80 -6.89 -16.74
C ARG A 22 -13.20 -5.44 -16.45
N LEU A 23 -14.12 -5.20 -15.50
CA LEU A 23 -14.51 -3.87 -15.08
C LEU A 23 -13.35 -3.12 -14.39
N ALA A 24 -12.58 -3.81 -13.54
CA ALA A 24 -11.41 -3.25 -12.88
C ALA A 24 -10.34 -2.82 -13.91
N VAL A 25 -10.08 -3.64 -14.93
CA VAL A 25 -9.15 -3.31 -16.01
C VAL A 25 -9.60 -2.08 -16.79
N VAL A 26 -10.89 -2.01 -17.15
CA VAL A 26 -11.45 -0.83 -17.84
C VAL A 26 -11.35 0.41 -16.95
N GLY A 27 -11.62 0.30 -15.64
CA GLY A 27 -11.48 1.41 -14.70
C GLY A 27 -10.04 1.93 -14.59
N VAL A 28 -9.06 1.02 -14.47
CA VAL A 28 -7.63 1.38 -14.46
C VAL A 28 -7.21 2.02 -15.78
N ALA A 29 -7.71 1.53 -16.91
CA ALA A 29 -7.42 2.11 -18.23
C ALA A 29 -7.94 3.54 -18.36
N VAL A 30 -9.17 3.80 -17.91
CA VAL A 30 -9.77 5.15 -17.91
C VAL A 30 -9.01 6.09 -16.99
N LEU A 31 -8.69 5.67 -15.77
CA LEU A 31 -7.89 6.48 -14.83
C LEU A 31 -6.50 6.80 -15.40
N SER A 32 -5.86 5.83 -16.04
CA SER A 32 -4.54 6.01 -16.68
C SER A 32 -4.61 7.00 -17.85
N ALA A 33 -5.65 6.91 -18.69
CA ALA A 33 -5.88 7.84 -19.78
C ALA A 33 -6.16 9.27 -19.28
N LEU A 34 -6.93 9.42 -18.20
CA LEU A 34 -7.17 10.70 -17.55
C LEU A 34 -5.89 11.29 -16.95
N MET A 35 -5.07 10.48 -16.27
CA MET A 35 -3.77 10.94 -15.76
C MET A 35 -2.82 11.38 -16.89
N ALA A 36 -2.82 10.67 -18.01
CA ALA A 36 -2.03 11.04 -19.19
C ALA A 36 -2.45 12.39 -19.79
N LEU A 37 -3.74 12.73 -19.71
CA LEU A 37 -4.28 14.01 -20.19
C LEU A 37 -3.99 15.18 -19.25
N TRP A 38 -3.70 14.93 -17.97
CA TRP A 38 -3.60 15.98 -16.94
C TRP A 38 -2.16 16.39 -16.57
N LYS A 39 -1.17 15.52 -16.72
CA LYS A 39 0.21 15.79 -16.24
C LYS A 39 1.21 15.97 -17.39
N SER A 40 1.95 17.08 -17.37
CA SER A 40 3.04 17.39 -18.31
C SER A 40 4.40 16.76 -17.95
N ASN A 41 4.53 15.95 -16.88
CA ASN A 41 5.80 15.31 -16.49
C ASN A 41 5.59 13.85 -16.03
N ILE A 42 5.93 12.89 -16.90
CA ILE A 42 5.86 11.44 -16.67
C ILE A 42 6.77 11.03 -15.50
N TYR A 43 7.88 11.75 -15.31
CA TYR A 43 8.85 11.51 -14.25
C TYR A 43 8.24 11.57 -12.83
N ASP A 44 7.37 12.56 -12.57
CA ASP A 44 6.75 12.71 -11.25
C ASP A 44 5.74 11.61 -10.93
N LEU A 45 5.00 11.12 -11.94
CA LEU A 45 4.06 10.01 -11.77
C LEU A 45 4.79 8.71 -11.42
N VAL A 46 5.90 8.43 -12.10
CA VAL A 46 6.72 7.24 -11.85
C VAL A 46 7.40 7.31 -10.49
N ALA A 47 7.90 8.49 -10.12
CA ALA A 47 8.48 8.72 -8.80
C ALA A 47 7.44 8.50 -7.68
N GLN A 48 6.22 9.03 -7.82
CA GLN A 48 5.14 8.89 -6.83
C GLN A 48 4.67 7.43 -6.68
N SER A 49 4.57 6.64 -7.75
CA SER A 49 4.15 5.23 -7.66
C SER A 49 5.20 4.34 -6.97
N SER A 50 6.48 4.65 -7.21
CA SER A 50 7.61 3.99 -6.56
C SER A 50 7.65 4.34 -5.07
N ALA A 51 7.45 5.61 -4.74
CA ALA A 51 7.38 6.09 -3.36
C ALA A 51 6.25 5.43 -2.57
N LEU A 52 5.05 5.33 -3.15
CA LEU A 52 3.90 4.65 -2.55
C LEU A 52 4.23 3.20 -2.18
N SER A 53 4.87 2.45 -3.08
CA SER A 53 5.27 1.07 -2.82
C SER A 53 6.29 0.97 -1.68
N LEU A 54 7.24 1.92 -1.61
CA LEU A 54 8.24 1.96 -0.55
C LEU A 54 7.64 2.26 0.83
N VAL A 55 6.84 3.32 0.96
CA VAL A 55 6.32 3.76 2.28
C VAL A 55 5.25 2.81 2.83
N SER A 56 4.52 2.10 1.96
CA SER A 56 3.45 1.19 2.38
C SER A 56 3.90 -0.25 2.52
N LEU A 57 4.67 -0.80 1.56
CA LEU A 57 4.92 -2.24 1.49
C LEU A 57 6.31 -2.65 1.96
N PHE A 58 7.33 -1.81 1.80
CA PHE A 58 8.71 -2.20 2.12
C PHE A 58 8.88 -2.60 3.59
N VAL A 59 8.48 -1.72 4.51
CA VAL A 59 8.60 -1.94 5.96
C VAL A 59 7.86 -3.20 6.44
N PRO A 60 6.56 -3.41 6.16
CA PRO A 60 5.86 -4.60 6.63
C PRO A 60 6.35 -5.89 5.94
N LEU A 61 6.80 -5.84 4.69
CA LEU A 61 7.38 -7.01 4.01
C LEU A 61 8.73 -7.39 4.60
N THR A 62 9.64 -6.42 4.78
CA THR A 62 10.94 -6.66 5.42
C THR A 62 10.76 -7.16 6.84
N ALA A 63 9.87 -6.54 7.62
CA ALA A 63 9.56 -7.01 8.96
C ALA A 63 8.91 -8.40 8.95
N GLY A 64 8.02 -8.70 8.00
CA GLY A 64 7.42 -10.04 7.85
C GLY A 64 8.44 -11.14 7.52
N LEU A 65 9.49 -10.81 6.76
CA LEU A 65 10.53 -11.77 6.35
C LEU A 65 11.60 -11.98 7.44
N TYR A 66 12.06 -10.90 8.09
CA TYR A 66 13.18 -10.96 9.04
C TYR A 66 12.75 -10.98 10.51
N TRP A 67 11.55 -10.50 10.86
CA TRP A 67 11.11 -10.35 12.24
C TRP A 67 10.08 -11.42 12.63
N LYS A 68 10.52 -12.42 13.40
CA LYS A 68 9.66 -13.54 13.85
C LYS A 68 8.39 -13.13 14.62
N ARG A 69 8.36 -11.93 15.21
CA ARG A 69 7.23 -11.40 15.99
C ARG A 69 6.34 -10.44 15.20
N ALA A 70 6.64 -10.18 13.92
CA ALA A 70 5.88 -9.27 13.07
C ALA A 70 4.39 -9.60 13.09
N SER A 71 3.58 -8.62 13.49
CA SER A 71 2.14 -8.79 13.65
C SER A 71 1.37 -8.28 12.44
N GLU A 72 0.25 -8.94 12.09
CA GLU A 72 -0.66 -8.46 11.04
C GLU A 72 -1.20 -7.06 11.36
N THR A 73 -1.55 -6.80 12.63
CA THR A 73 -1.98 -5.46 13.07
C THR A 73 -0.86 -4.43 12.98
N GLY A 74 0.39 -4.84 13.19
CA GLY A 74 1.56 -3.99 12.97
C GLY A 74 1.78 -3.65 11.51
N ALA A 75 1.65 -4.64 10.63
CA ALA A 75 1.75 -4.44 9.19
C ALA A 75 0.67 -3.50 8.66
N MET A 76 -0.57 -3.64 9.13
CA MET A 76 -1.67 -2.77 8.73
C MET A 76 -1.49 -1.33 9.23
N LEU A 77 -1.04 -1.16 10.48
CA LEU A 77 -0.68 0.17 11.03
C LEU A 77 0.48 0.81 10.25
N SER A 78 1.52 0.04 9.91
CA SER A 78 2.64 0.49 9.07
C SER A 78 2.17 1.06 7.74
N ILE A 79 1.28 0.33 7.03
CA ILE A 79 0.72 0.77 5.75
C ILE A 79 -0.06 2.08 5.92
N LEU A 80 -0.97 2.14 6.89
CA LEU A 80 -1.85 3.30 7.10
C LEU A 80 -1.07 4.55 7.53
N THR A 81 -0.16 4.41 8.49
CA THR A 81 0.65 5.52 9.00
C THR A 81 1.68 5.98 7.99
N GLY A 82 2.33 5.06 7.27
CA GLY A 82 3.29 5.38 6.21
C GLY A 82 2.64 6.10 5.04
N MET A 83 1.50 5.60 4.56
CA MET A 83 0.75 6.24 3.47
C MET A 83 0.15 7.58 3.89
N GLY A 84 -0.42 7.67 5.10
CA GLY A 84 -0.99 8.90 5.64
C GLY A 84 0.05 10.00 5.82
N ALA A 85 1.20 9.69 6.42
CA ALA A 85 2.28 10.64 6.60
C ALA A 85 2.88 11.10 5.26
N TRP A 86 3.05 10.19 4.30
CA TRP A 86 3.52 10.54 2.97
C TRP A 86 2.57 11.50 2.26
N LEU A 87 1.26 11.23 2.25
CA LEU A 87 0.25 12.10 1.65
C LEU A 87 0.18 13.48 2.33
N LEU A 88 0.26 13.53 3.66
CA LEU A 88 0.27 14.78 4.43
C LEU A 88 1.50 15.64 4.10
N CYS A 89 2.69 15.04 4.06
CA CYS A 89 3.92 15.75 3.72
C CYS A 89 3.95 16.21 2.26
N GLU A 90 3.43 15.38 1.33
CA GLU A 90 3.28 15.75 -0.08
C GLU A 90 2.34 16.95 -0.24
N ALA A 91 1.23 16.98 0.51
CA ALA A 91 0.28 18.08 0.49
C ALA A 91 0.82 19.37 1.14
N LEU A 92 1.70 19.24 2.14
CA LEU A 92 2.33 20.35 2.85
C LEU A 92 3.59 20.89 2.14
N ALA A 93 4.01 20.29 1.02
CA ALA A 93 5.19 20.67 0.25
C ALA A 93 6.44 20.90 1.12
N THR A 94 6.73 19.93 2.01
CA THR A 94 7.89 20.03 2.93
C THR A 94 9.22 20.08 2.19
N GLU A 95 10.17 20.87 2.70
CA GLU A 95 11.54 20.97 2.14
C GLU A 95 12.30 19.63 2.15
N ILE A 96 11.96 18.76 3.10
CA ILE A 96 12.49 17.39 3.19
C ILE A 96 11.59 16.46 2.35
N PRO A 97 12.16 15.51 1.57
CA PRO A 97 11.39 14.57 0.77
C PRO A 97 10.32 13.83 1.60
N SER A 98 9.05 13.93 1.17
CA SER A 98 7.87 13.26 1.77
C SER A 98 8.10 11.76 2.02
N LEU A 99 8.95 11.14 1.19
CA LEU A 99 9.39 9.75 1.28
C LEU A 99 9.99 9.40 2.65
N ILE A 100 10.82 10.28 3.21
CA ILE A 100 11.52 10.02 4.48
C ILE A 100 10.52 9.99 5.64
N TYR A 101 9.56 10.92 5.64
CA TYR A 101 8.48 10.94 6.63
C TYR A 101 7.56 9.74 6.51
N GLY A 102 7.16 9.37 5.29
CA GLY A 102 6.36 8.17 5.05
C GLY A 102 7.06 6.90 5.51
N LEU A 103 8.36 6.76 5.23
CA LEU A 103 9.15 5.62 5.68
C LEU A 103 9.27 5.59 7.21
N ALA A 104 9.60 6.71 7.83
CA ALA A 104 9.74 6.82 9.28
C ALA A 104 8.42 6.50 10.00
N ALA A 105 7.30 7.04 9.49
CA ALA A 105 5.97 6.76 10.01
C ALA A 105 5.60 5.28 9.86
N SER A 106 5.91 4.67 8.72
CA SER A 106 5.67 3.24 8.47
C SER A 106 6.46 2.37 9.45
N ILE A 107 7.75 2.65 9.66
CA ILE A 107 8.58 1.97 10.66
C ILE A 107 7.97 2.12 12.06
N GLY A 108 7.57 3.34 12.43
CA GLY A 108 6.91 3.61 13.70
C GLY A 108 5.61 2.81 13.87
N GLY A 109 4.77 2.79 12.83
CA GLY A 109 3.53 2.00 12.82
C GLY A 109 3.77 0.51 12.96
N MET A 110 4.79 -0.04 12.28
CA MET A 110 5.16 -1.45 12.38
C MET A 110 5.65 -1.79 13.79
N VAL A 111 6.52 -0.96 14.37
CA VAL A 111 7.08 -1.17 15.71
C VAL A 111 5.98 -1.07 16.76
N LEU A 112 5.20 0.02 16.76
CA LEU A 112 4.13 0.25 17.72
C LEU A 112 3.04 -0.83 17.62
N GLY A 113 2.60 -1.19 16.41
CA GLY A 113 1.57 -2.20 16.24
C GLY A 113 2.06 -3.62 16.53
N THR A 114 3.35 -3.90 16.31
CA THR A 114 3.96 -5.18 16.70
C THR A 114 4.17 -5.28 18.21
N LEU A 115 4.49 -4.19 18.89
CA LEU A 115 4.57 -4.13 20.36
C LEU A 115 3.20 -4.25 21.01
N TRP A 116 2.16 -3.62 20.43
CA TRP A 116 0.82 -3.63 20.99
C TRP A 116 0.15 -5.00 20.87
N LYS A 117 0.34 -5.69 19.75
CA LYS A 117 -0.27 -7.02 19.54
C LYS A 117 0.71 -7.95 18.82
N PRO A 118 1.78 -8.41 19.49
CA PRO A 118 2.77 -9.30 18.87
C PRO A 118 2.10 -10.57 18.35
N ARG A 119 2.63 -11.11 17.24
CA ARG A 119 2.09 -12.32 16.61
C ARG A 119 2.04 -13.45 17.65
N ARG A 120 0.83 -13.82 18.08
CA ARG A 120 0.60 -15.01 18.91
C ARG A 120 0.87 -16.21 18.02
N THR A 121 2.05 -16.80 18.15
CA THR A 121 2.29 -18.18 17.72
C THR A 121 1.36 -19.06 18.54
N ALA A 122 0.29 -19.54 17.90
CA ALA A 122 -0.43 -20.73 18.33
C ALA A 122 0.35 -21.96 17.87
#